data_AF-A0A959IBQ6-F1
#
_entry.id   AF-A0A959IBQ6-F1
#
_cell.length_a   1.000
_cell.length_b   1.000
_cell.length_c   1.000
_cell.angle_alpha   90.00
_cell.angle_beta   90.00
_cell.angle_gamma   90.00
#
_symmetry.space_group_name_H-M   'P 1'
#
loop_
_entity.id
_entity.type
_entity.pdbx_description
1 polymer ?
#
loop_
_entity_poly.entity_id
_entity_poly.type
_entity_poly.pdbx_seq_one_letter_code
_entity_poly.pdbx_strand_id
1 'polypeptide(L)' 'GYRWRNRDQVVTIPTIQGMKPGTLVIDLIDANTNRLAWRGYAEKGQLSAKKADAGAINELVGKILAKFPPES' A
#
# COMPACT_ATOMS: atom_id res chain seq x y z
N GLY A 1 24.96 -13.84 13.26
CA GLY A 1 23.59 -14.39 13.30
C GLY A 1 22.65 -13.25 13.60
N TYR A 2 21.72 -12.96 12.70
CA TYR A 2 20.84 -11.78 12.84
C TYR A 2 19.52 -12.22 13.47
N ARG A 3 19.39 -11.99 14.78
CA ARG A 3 18.10 -12.08 15.49
C ARG A 3 17.41 -10.73 15.36
N TRP A 4 16.39 -10.65 14.52
CA TRP A 4 15.51 -9.49 14.48
C TRP A 4 14.50 -9.61 15.61
N ARG A 5 14.72 -8.77 16.61
CA ARG A 5 13.87 -8.58 17.79
C ARG A 5 12.59 -7.89 17.32
N ASN A 6 11.44 -8.52 17.58
CA ASN A 6 10.11 -7.91 17.47
C ASN A 6 10.13 -6.55 18.20
N ARG A 7 10.26 -5.48 17.42
CA ARG A 7 9.91 -4.14 17.86
C ARG A 7 8.55 -3.91 17.24
N ASP A 8 7.55 -3.80 18.08
CA ASP A 8 6.23 -3.27 17.77
C ASP A 8 6.39 -1.83 17.26
N GLN A 9 6.95 -1.68 16.05
CA GLN A 9 6.79 -0.47 15.27
C GLN A 9 5.31 -0.38 15.03
N VAL A 10 4.65 0.50 15.77
CA VAL A 10 3.35 1.03 15.37
C VAL A 10 3.62 1.80 14.08
N VAL A 11 3.77 1.06 12.97
CA VAL A 11 3.70 1.60 11.63
C VAL A 11 2.34 2.27 11.61
N THR A 12 2.31 3.60 11.61
CA THR A 12 1.06 4.35 11.55
C THR A 12 0.56 4.20 10.13
N ILE A 13 -0.14 3.10 9.89
CA ILE A 13 -0.67 2.76 8.59
C ILE A 13 -1.91 3.63 8.38
N PRO A 14 -1.96 4.45 7.31
CA PRO A 14 -3.10 5.32 7.08
C PRO A 14 -4.39 4.49 6.94
N THR A 15 -5.42 4.91 7.66
CA THR A 15 -6.76 4.32 7.59
C THR A 15 -7.45 4.72 6.29
N ILE A 16 -8.18 3.80 5.67
CA ILE A 16 -8.87 4.03 4.39
C ILE A 16 -9.96 5.11 4.51
N GLN A 17 -10.51 5.33 5.70
CA GLN A 17 -11.64 6.24 5.95
C GLN A 17 -11.38 7.70 5.55
N GLY A 18 -10.12 8.15 5.47
CA GLY A 18 -9.77 9.51 5.06
C GLY A 18 -9.40 9.66 3.58
N MET A 19 -9.38 8.57 2.81
CA MET A 19 -8.89 8.58 1.44
C MET A 19 -9.96 9.06 0.45
N LYS A 20 -9.55 9.83 -0.55
CA LYS A 20 -10.46 10.34 -1.59
C LYS A 20 -10.94 9.19 -2.48
N PRO A 21 -12.17 9.25 -3.03
CA PRO A 21 -12.61 8.32 -4.06
C PRO A 21 -11.63 8.25 -5.24
N GLY A 22 -11.40 7.04 -5.77
CA GLY A 22 -10.40 6.79 -6.81
C GLY A 22 -8.97 6.57 -6.28
N THR A 23 -8.77 6.49 -4.96
CA THR A 23 -7.50 6.06 -4.37
C THR A 23 -7.31 4.56 -4.55
N LEU A 24 -6.14 4.15 -5.07
CA LEU A 24 -5.72 2.75 -5.10
C LEU A 24 -4.90 2.45 -3.84
N VAL A 25 -5.26 1.38 -3.14
CA VAL A 25 -4.59 0.91 -1.93
C VAL A 25 -4.09 -0.52 -2.17
N ILE A 26 -2.85 -0.80 -1.77
CA ILE A 26 -2.24 -2.13 -1.81
C ILE A 26 -1.80 -2.50 -0.39
N ASP A 27 -2.38 -3.57 0.12
CA ASP A 27 -2.05 -4.15 1.43
C ASP A 27 -1.18 -5.39 1.25
N LEU A 28 -0.04 -5.41 1.93
CA LEU A 28 0.78 -6.61 2.08
C LEU A 28 0.51 -7.19 3.47
N ILE A 29 -0.01 -8.40 3.50
CA ILE A 29 -0.33 -9.14 4.73
C ILE A 29 0.77 -10.18 4.96
N ASP A 30 1.31 -10.22 6.18
CA ASP A 30 2.23 -11.29 6.60
C ASP A 30 1.44 -12.60 6.71
N ALA A 31 1.85 -13.62 5.94
CA ALA A 31 1.14 -14.88 5.85
C ALA A 31 1.20 -15.74 7.13
N ASN A 32 2.19 -15.52 8.00
CA ASN A 32 2.37 -16.30 9.23
C ASN A 32 1.51 -15.77 10.36
N THR A 33 1.30 -14.46 10.40
CA THR A 33 0.60 -13.75 11.48
C THR A 33 -0.77 -13.22 11.09
N ASN A 34 -1.08 -13.20 9.79
CA ASN A 34 -2.26 -12.57 9.21
C ASN A 34 -2.40 -11.09 9.62
N ARG A 35 -1.26 -10.40 9.78
CA ARG A 35 -1.19 -8.98 10.14
C ARG A 35 -0.75 -8.15 8.96
N LEU A 36 -1.25 -6.92 8.89
CA LEU A 36 -0.84 -5.94 7.89
C LEU A 36 0.63 -5.58 8.10
N ALA A 37 1.48 -5.98 7.14
CA ALA A 37 2.92 -5.75 7.17
C ALA A 37 3.27 -4.39 6.52
N TRP A 38 2.51 -3.98 5.51
CA TRP A 38 2.71 -2.72 4.81
C TRP A 38 1.45 -2.31 4.04
N ARG A 39 1.26 -1.00 3.88
CA ARG A 39 0.23 -0.41 3.02
C ARG A 39 0.83 0.69 2.17
N GLY A 40 0.67 0.58 0.87
CA GLY A 40 0.94 1.63 -0.08
C GLY A 40 -0.36 2.20 -0.63
N TYR A 41 -0.37 3.49 -0.94
CA TYR A 41 -1.51 4.14 -1.56
C TYR A 41 -1.06 5.18 -2.59
N ALA A 42 -1.89 5.37 -3.61
CA ALA A 42 -1.76 6.46 -4.54
C ALA A 42 -3.11 7.13 -4.78
N GLU A 43 -3.16 8.43 -4.47
CA GLU A 43 -4.26 9.28 -4.86
C GLU A 43 -4.07 9.65 -6.34
N LYS A 44 -4.88 9.09 -7.24
CA LYS A 44 -5.04 9.64 -8.59
C LYS A 44 -6.49 10.09 -8.71
N GLY A 45 -6.73 11.38 -8.89
CA GLY A 45 -8.08 11.95 -9.06
C GLY A 45 -8.83 11.49 -10.32
N GLN A 46 -8.45 10.37 -10.93
CA GLN A 46 -8.90 9.92 -12.25
C GLN A 46 -9.15 8.41 -12.38
N LEU A 47 -8.91 7.58 -11.35
CA LEU A 47 -9.48 6.22 -11.34
C LEU A 47 -10.99 6.34 -11.10
N SER A 48 -11.70 6.73 -12.15
CA SER A 48 -13.16 6.68 -12.19
C SER A 48 -13.58 5.29 -12.67
N ALA A 49 -14.65 4.74 -12.11
CA ALA A 49 -15.20 3.43 -12.51
C ALA A 49 -15.54 3.36 -14.02
N LYS A 50 -15.67 4.51 -14.70
CA LYS A 50 -15.96 4.62 -16.13
C LYS A 50 -14.71 4.70 -17.03
N LYS A 51 -13.52 4.92 -16.47
CA LYS A 51 -12.24 5.09 -17.20
C LYS A 51 -11.08 4.37 -16.49
N ALA A 52 -11.37 3.25 -15.83
CA ALA A 52 -10.34 2.38 -15.29
C ALA A 52 -9.59 1.71 -16.46
N ASP A 53 -8.64 2.43 -17.03
CA ASP A 53 -7.72 1.92 -18.04
C ASP A 53 -6.69 1.01 -17.35
N ALA A 54 -6.55 -0.22 -17.85
CA ALA A 54 -5.58 -1.19 -17.33
C ALA A 54 -4.14 -0.62 -17.37
N GLY A 55 -3.80 0.20 -18.35
CA GLY A 55 -2.52 0.88 -18.42
C GLY A 55 -2.29 1.84 -17.25
N ALA A 56 -3.29 2.67 -16.95
CA ALA A 56 -3.25 3.61 -15.83
C ALA A 56 -3.19 2.90 -14.46
N ILE A 57 -3.86 1.75 -14.31
CA ILE A 57 -3.77 0.92 -13.11
C ILE A 57 -2.36 0.34 -12.96
N ASN A 58 -1.79 -0.24 -14.02
CA ASN A 58 -0.44 -0.82 -13.98
C ASN A 58 0.62 0.22 -13.61
N GLU A 59 0.54 1.43 -14.17
CA GLU A 59 1.44 2.54 -13.84
C GLU A 59 1.32 2.93 -12.34
N LEU A 60 0.09 2.99 -11.81
CA LEU A 60 -0.15 3.31 -10.41
C LEU A 60 0.36 2.21 -9.48
N VAL A 61 0.13 0.94 -9.82
CA VAL A 61 0.68 -0.20 -9.07
C VAL A 61 2.20 -0.12 -9.03
N GLY A 62 2.85 0.14 -10.18
CA GLY A 62 4.31 0.33 -10.24
C GLY A 62 4.80 1.46 -9.34
N LYS A 63 4.11 2.62 -9.34
CA LYS A 63 4.43 3.76 -8.46
C LYS A 63 4.26 3.45 -6.97
N ILE A 64 3.23 2.68 -6.61
CA ILE A 64 2.99 2.26 -5.23
C ILE A 64 4.09 1.29 -4.79
N LEU A 65 4.38 0.28 -5.59
CA LEU A 65 5.35 -0.77 -5.26
C LEU A 65 6.81 -0.29 -5.31
N ALA A 66 7.12 0.77 -6.06
CA ALA A 66 8.44 1.41 -6.03
C ALA A 66 8.80 1.98 -4.64
N LYS A 67 7.82 2.19 -3.76
CA LYS A 67 8.02 2.62 -2.37
C LYS A 67 8.15 1.45 -1.39
N PHE A 68 8.11 0.22 -1.90
CA PHE A 68 8.26 -0.99 -1.12
C PHE A 68 9.63 -1.65 -1.39
N PRO A 69 10.30 -2.19 -0.35
CA PRO A 69 9.99 -2.01 1.07
C PRO A 69 10.29 -0.56 1.50
N PRO A 70 9.66 -0.06 2.57
CA PRO A 70 10.06 1.23 3.14
C PRO A 70 11.51 1.11 3.62
N GLU A 71 12.36 2.06 3.23
CA GLU A 71 13.72 2.15 3.76
C GLU A 71 13.66 2.31 5.29
N SER A 72 14.56 1.60 5.99
CA SER A 72 14.55 1.41 7.46
C SER A 72 14.99 2.63 8.26
#